data_AF-A0A933YIF9-F1
#
_entry.id   AF-A0A933YIF9-F1
#
_cell.length_a   1.000
_cell.length_b   1.000
_cell.length_c   1.000
_cell.angle_alpha   90.00
_cell.angle_beta   90.00
_cell.angle_gamma   90.00
#
_symmetry.space_group_name_H-M   'P 1'
#
loop_
_entity.id
_entity.type
_entity.pdbx_description
1 polymer ?
#
loop_
_entity_poly.entity_id
_entity_poly.type
_entity_poly.pdbx_seq_one_letter_code
_entity_poly.pdbx_strand_id
1 'polypeptide(L)'
;MLDLLFVAILVGELVGFYFFYRSEHGYKAIYITWFAWMIDLLGIVSGTIIMSLSIFVEHHPTFFNFNIPTPLILLLFIQGSWQVSIHAVKWVLRNMVR
;
A
#
# COMPACT_ATOMS: atom_id res chain seq x y z
N MET A 1 -10.67 1.36 15.99
CA MET A 1 -11.35 2.69 15.89
C MET A 1 -10.94 3.45 14.64
N LEU A 2 -9.75 3.16 14.09
CA LEU A 2 -9.21 3.82 12.89
C LEU A 2 -9.67 3.21 11.56
N ASP A 3 -10.58 2.23 11.56
CA ASP A 3 -10.93 1.45 10.36
C ASP A 3 -11.35 2.31 9.16
N LEU A 4 -12.20 3.31 9.39
CA LEU A 4 -12.65 4.21 8.33
C LEU A 4 -11.48 5.04 7.78
N LEU A 5 -10.56 5.46 8.64
CA LEU A 5 -9.37 6.21 8.23
C LEU A 5 -8.40 5.32 7.43
N PHE A 6 -8.17 4.09 7.87
CA PHE A 6 -7.37 3.11 7.13
C PHE A 6 -7.93 2.84 5.73
N VAL A 7 -9.25 2.64 5.62
CA VAL A 7 -9.92 2.46 4.33
C VAL A 7 -9.81 3.73 3.48
N ALA A 8 -10.04 4.91 4.06
CA ALA A 8 -9.96 6.18 3.33
C ALA A 8 -8.55 6.45 2.77
N ILE A 9 -7.50 6.17 3.55
CA ILE A 9 -6.10 6.25 3.11
C ILE A 9 -5.85 5.30 1.94
N LEU A 10 -6.19 4.01 2.10
CA LEU A 10 -5.95 3.00 1.08
C LEU A 10 -6.69 3.30 -0.24
N VAL A 11 -7.97 3.68 -0.15
CA VAL A 11 -8.77 4.04 -1.33
C VAL A 11 -8.23 5.32 -1.99
N GLY A 12 -7.90 6.34 -1.20
CA GLY A 12 -7.33 7.59 -1.69
C GLY A 12 -6.01 7.37 -2.43
N GLU A 13 -5.12 6.54 -1.87
CA GLU A 13 -3.85 6.17 -2.48
C GLU A 13 -4.04 5.36 -3.76
N LEU A 14 -4.90 4.33 -3.77
CA LEU A 14 -5.17 3.53 -4.97
C LEU A 14 -5.69 4.41 -6.12
N VAL A 15 -6.66 5.29 -5.83
CA VAL A 15 -7.22 6.21 -6.83
C VAL A 15 -6.15 7.20 -7.30
N GLY A 16 -5.44 7.84 -6.37
CA GLY A 16 -4.39 8.82 -6.67
C GLY A 16 -3.27 8.23 -7.51
N PHE A 17 -2.73 7.07 -7.12
CA PHE A 17 -1.69 6.38 -7.87
C PHE A 17 -2.19 5.89 -9.22
N TYR A 18 -3.42 5.37 -9.31
CA TYR A 18 -3.99 4.94 -10.59
C TYR A 18 -3.99 6.08 -11.62
N PHE A 19 -4.52 7.25 -11.26
CA PHE A 19 -4.54 8.40 -12.17
C PHE A 19 -3.14 8.94 -12.44
N PHE A 20 -2.27 9.00 -11.43
CA PHE A 20 -0.88 9.41 -11.60
C PHE A 20 -0.14 8.52 -12.61
N TYR A 21 -0.14 7.20 -12.42
CA TYR A 21 0.61 6.26 -13.27
C TYR A 21 -0.03 6.04 -14.65
N ARG A 22 -1.30 6.41 -14.83
CA ARG A 22 -1.95 6.41 -16.16
C ARG A 22 -1.59 7.63 -17.02
N SER A 23 -1.09 8.71 -16.41
CA SER A 23 -0.66 9.90 -17.16
C SER A 23 0.55 9.63 -18.06
N GLU A 24 0.77 10.47 -19.09
CA GLU A 24 1.92 10.34 -20.00
C GLU A 24 3.27 10.32 -19.28
N HIS A 25 3.40 11.08 -18.20
CA HIS A 25 4.61 11.11 -17.38
C HIS A 25 4.69 9.94 -16.41
N GLY A 26 3.57 9.60 -15.76
CA GLY A 26 3.53 8.51 -14.78
C GLY A 26 3.75 7.14 -15.40
N TYR A 27 3.27 6.90 -16.62
CA TYR A 27 3.44 5.63 -17.30
C TYR A 27 4.93 5.27 -17.50
N LYS A 28 5.79 6.27 -17.69
CA LYS A 28 7.25 6.08 -17.83
C LYS A 28 7.91 5.52 -16.55
N ALA A 29 7.26 5.68 -15.39
CA ALA A 29 7.73 5.13 -14.12
C ALA A 29 7.24 3.68 -13.87
N ILE A 30 6.46 3.11 -14.80
CA ILE A 30 6.09 1.70 -14.80
C ILE A 30 7.21 0.93 -15.52
N TYR A 31 7.99 0.15 -14.78
CA TYR A 31 9.00 -0.72 -15.39
C TYR A 31 8.31 -1.88 -16.14
N ILE A 32 8.80 -2.14 -17.34
CA ILE A 32 8.34 -3.21 -18.23
C ILE A 32 9.51 -4.21 -18.37
N THR A 33 9.60 -5.14 -17.43
CA THR A 33 10.60 -6.23 -17.45
C THR A 33 9.93 -7.58 -17.17
N TRP A 34 10.57 -8.68 -17.54
CA TRP A 34 9.99 -10.02 -17.37
C TRP A 34 9.80 -10.40 -15.89
N PHE A 35 10.61 -9.84 -14.98
CA PHE A 35 10.54 -10.06 -13.53
C PHE A 35 9.71 -8.99 -12.80
N ALA A 36 9.12 -8.04 -13.53
CA ALA A 36 8.40 -6.91 -12.95
C ALA A 36 7.23 -7.34 -12.05
N TRP A 37 6.52 -8.40 -12.43
CA TRP A 37 5.43 -8.99 -11.64
C TRP A 37 5.91 -9.53 -10.29
N MET A 38 7.14 -10.02 -10.20
CA MET A 38 7.70 -10.54 -8.95
C MET A 38 7.96 -9.41 -7.96
N ILE A 39 8.48 -8.27 -8.45
CA ILE A 39 8.67 -7.07 -7.62
C ILE A 39 7.33 -6.57 -7.12
N ASP A 40 6.32 -6.50 -7.99
CA ASP A 40 4.99 -6.06 -7.60
C ASP A 40 4.36 -7.01 -6.58
N LEU A 41 4.52 -8.33 -6.75
CA LEU A 41 4.03 -9.33 -5.81
C LEU A 41 4.68 -9.17 -4.43
N LEU A 42 6.02 -9.07 -4.39
CA LEU A 42 6.76 -8.86 -3.15
C LEU A 42 6.31 -7.57 -2.47
N GLY A 43 6.12 -6.50 -3.24
CA GLY A 43 5.67 -5.21 -2.73
C GLY A 43 4.25 -5.26 -2.14
N ILE A 44 3.33 -5.92 -2.83
CA ILE A 44 1.96 -6.12 -2.35
C ILE A 44 1.96 -6.95 -1.07
N VAL A 45 2.71 -8.06 -1.04
CA VAL A 45 2.74 -8.96 0.11
C VAL A 45 3.33 -8.26 1.34
N SER A 46 4.50 -7.63 1.21
CA SER A 46 5.12 -6.96 2.37
C SER A 46 4.29 -5.76 2.84
N GLY A 47 3.71 -4.98 1.91
CA GLY A 47 2.83 -3.87 2.27
C GLY A 47 1.58 -4.34 3.01
N THR A 48 0.99 -5.45 2.56
CA THR A 48 -0.17 -6.10 3.22
C THR A 48 0.19 -6.58 4.62
N ILE A 49 1.37 -7.17 4.81
CA ILE A 49 1.85 -7.58 6.13
C ILE A 49 1.97 -6.36 7.05
N ILE A 50 2.58 -5.27 6.60
CA ILE A 50 2.76 -4.05 7.40
C ILE A 50 1.42 -3.43 7.79
N MET A 51 0.48 -3.29 6.83
CA MET A 51 -0.87 -2.80 7.11
C MET A 51 -1.60 -3.70 8.12
N SER A 52 -1.53 -5.01 7.92
CA SER A 52 -2.20 -5.98 8.81
C SER A 52 -1.64 -5.92 10.23
N LEU A 53 -0.32 -5.81 10.37
CA LEU A 53 0.32 -5.62 11.68
C LEU A 53 -0.08 -4.29 12.31
N SER A 54 -0.18 -3.22 11.53
CA SER A 54 -0.60 -1.90 12.04
C SER A 54 -2.04 -1.94 12.56
N ILE A 55 -2.95 -2.58 11.82
CA ILE A 55 -4.34 -2.81 12.26
C ILE A 55 -4.38 -3.70 13.51
N PHE A 56 -3.61 -4.79 13.52
CA PHE A 56 -3.55 -5.70 14.65
C PHE A 56 -3.08 -5.00 15.93
N VAL A 57 -2.03 -4.17 15.82
CA VAL A 57 -1.52 -3.36 16.93
C VAL A 57 -2.59 -2.39 17.44
N GLU A 58 -3.34 -1.74 16.55
CA GLU A 58 -4.41 -0.80 16.93
C GLU A 58 -5.57 -1.50 17.64
N HIS A 59 -5.99 -2.68 17.16
CA HIS A 59 -7.11 -3.42 17.72
C HIS A 59 -6.77 -4.22 18.98
N HIS A 60 -5.50 -4.57 19.16
CA HIS A 60 -5.08 -5.39 20.28
C HIS A 60 -3.91 -4.77 21.06
N PRO A 61 -4.08 -3.56 21.60
CA PRO A 61 -3.02 -2.88 22.36
C PRO A 61 -2.59 -3.68 23.59
N THR A 62 -3.47 -4.53 24.13
CA THR A 62 -3.21 -5.38 25.31
C THR A 62 -2.19 -6.49 25.07
N PHE A 63 -1.85 -6.84 23.82
CA PHE A 63 -0.77 -7.80 23.55
C PHE A 63 0.63 -7.19 23.70
N PHE A 64 0.73 -5.86 23.87
CA PHE A 64 1.99 -5.15 23.96
C PHE A 64 2.23 -4.66 25.39
N ASN A 65 3.46 -4.82 25.89
CA ASN A 65 3.84 -4.38 27.24
C ASN A 65 3.98 -2.86 27.38
N PHE A 66 3.82 -2.11 26.28
CA PHE A 66 3.92 -0.66 26.24
C PHE A 66 2.87 -0.09 25.29
N ASN A 67 2.46 1.15 25.53
CA ASN A 67 1.51 1.83 24.67
C ASN A 67 2.20 2.26 23.37
N ILE A 68 1.71 1.78 22.23
CA ILE A 68 2.25 2.15 20.91
C ILE A 68 1.54 3.44 20.46
N PRO A 69 2.27 4.53 20.19
CA PRO A 69 1.66 5.79 19.80
C PRO A 69 0.85 5.65 18.50
N THR A 70 -0.40 6.13 18.50
CA THR A 70 -1.26 6.15 17.30
C THR A 70 -0.58 6.77 16.06
N PRO A 71 0.20 7.87 16.16
CA PRO A 71 0.91 8.40 14.99
C PRO A 71 1.89 7.41 14.36
N LEU A 72 2.54 6.55 15.16
CA LEU A 72 3.45 5.52 14.66
C LEU A 72 2.69 4.42 13.92
N ILE A 73 1.54 3.98 14.46
CA ILE A 73 0.65 3.01 13.81
C ILE A 73 0.18 3.55 12.46
N LEU A 74 -0.27 4.80 12.42
CA LEU A 74 -0.72 5.46 11.19
C LEU A 74 0.41 5.57 10.15
N LEU A 75 1.61 5.98 10.58
CA LEU A 75 2.77 6.09 9.68
C LEU A 75 3.12 4.73 9.05
N LEU A 76 3.15 3.66 9.86
CA LEU A 76 3.41 2.31 9.37
C LEU A 76 2.30 1.83 8.43
N PHE A 77 1.04 2.10 8.76
CA PHE A 77 -0.08 1.77 7.88
C PHE A 77 0.06 2.48 6.53
N ILE A 78 0.31 3.79 6.52
CA ILE A 78 0.50 4.60 5.30
C ILE A 78 1.67 4.06 4.48
N GLN A 79 2.79 3.72 5.12
CA GLN A 79 3.94 3.14 4.40
C GLN A 79 3.59 1.79 3.75
N GLY A 80 2.87 0.93 4.48
CA GLY A 80 2.40 -0.35 3.97
C GLY A 80 1.39 -0.18 2.83
N SER A 81 0.41 0.72 2.99
CA SER A 81 -0.62 1.00 2.00
C SER A 81 -0.03 1.63 0.75
N TRP A 82 0.95 2.52 0.88
CA TRP A 82 1.65 3.11 -0.25
C TRP A 82 2.36 2.01 -1.06
N GLN A 83 3.06 1.10 -0.37
CA GLN A 83 3.72 -0.03 -1.01
C GLN A 83 2.71 -0.89 -1.79
N VAL A 84 1.61 -1.31 -1.16
CA VAL A 84 0.56 -2.09 -1.84
C VAL A 84 0.01 -1.32 -3.02
N SER A 85 -0.37 -0.06 -2.83
CA SER A 85 -1.09 0.73 -3.83
C SER A 85 -0.25 0.99 -5.07
N ILE A 86 1.03 1.38 -4.92
CA ILE A 86 1.93 1.56 -6.06
C ILE A 86 2.06 0.26 -6.86
N HIS A 87 2.33 -0.86 -6.18
CA HIS A 87 2.64 -2.12 -6.84
C HIS A 87 1.39 -2.76 -7.47
N ALA A 88 0.24 -2.69 -6.80
CA ALA A 88 -1.03 -3.12 -7.35
C ALA A 88 -1.42 -2.30 -8.59
N VAL A 89 -1.32 -0.97 -8.52
CA VAL A 89 -1.62 -0.10 -9.67
C VAL A 89 -0.68 -0.38 -10.84
N LYS A 90 0.63 -0.46 -10.61
CA LYS A 90 1.61 -0.76 -11.66
C LYS A 90 1.35 -2.12 -12.29
N TRP A 91 1.02 -3.13 -11.49
CA TRP A 91 0.64 -4.45 -11.99
C TRP A 91 -0.57 -4.34 -12.92
N VAL A 92 -1.67 -3.72 -12.45
CA VAL A 92 -2.91 -3.58 -13.21
C VAL A 92 -2.68 -2.87 -14.54
N LEU A 93 -2.05 -1.69 -14.51
CA LEU A 93 -1.78 -0.91 -15.71
C LEU A 93 -0.89 -1.65 -16.71
N ARG A 94 0.12 -2.40 -16.24
CA ARG A 94 0.99 -3.19 -17.12
C ARG A 94 0.22 -4.29 -17.87
N ASN A 95 -0.83 -4.84 -17.25
CA ASN A 95 -1.64 -5.90 -17.87
C ASN A 95 -2.80 -5.36 -18.70
N MET A 96 -3.17 -4.08 -18.57
CA MET A 96 -4.18 -3.42 -19.41
C MET A 96 -3.61 -2.89 -20.74
N VAL A 97 -2.31 -2.62 -20.81
CA VAL A 97 -1.64 -2.07 -22.01
C VAL A 97 -1.09 -3.17 -22.93
N ARG A 98 -1.40 -4.44 -22.64
CA ARG A 98 -1.16 -5.57 -23.55
C ARG A 98 -2.42 -5.86 -24.35
#